data_AF-A0A952Q5G8-F1
#
_entry.id   AF-A0A952Q5G8-F1
#
_cell.length_a   1.000
_cell.length_b   1.000
_cell.length_c   1.000
_cell.angle_alpha   90.00
_cell.angle_beta   90.00
_cell.angle_gamma   90.00
#
_symmetry.space_group_name_H-M   'P 1'
#
loop_
_entity.id
_entity.type
_entity.pdbx_description
1 polymer ?
#
loop_
_entity_poly.entity_id
_entity_poly.type
_entity_poly.pdbx_seq_one_letter_code
_entity_poly.pdbx_strand_id
1 'polypeptide(L)'
;MHVKINRNLCDAHLAFCERCLGRFLLYPEGYERRCFEVLEDDGSPDLHIQLHTGERDLDLTLNEEQRTMMAGEGWTSFINFDVPMYRTKSGT
;
A
#
# COMPACT_ATOMS: atom_id res chain seq x y z
N MET A 1 4.68 1.29 13.15
CA MET A 1 3.88 2.32 12.47
C MET A 1 2.67 1.68 11.81
N HIS A 2 1.58 2.43 11.63
CA HIS A 2 0.37 1.97 10.96
C HIS A 2 -0.01 2.89 9.78
N VAL A 3 -0.33 2.29 8.63
CA VAL A 3 -0.85 2.99 7.45
C VAL A 3 -2.11 2.32 6.92
N LYS A 4 -3.15 3.12 6.69
CA LYS A 4 -4.35 2.70 5.97
C LYS A 4 -4.37 3.33 4.59
N ILE A 5 -4.46 2.50 3.55
CA ILE A 5 -4.38 2.88 2.15
C ILE A 5 -5.66 2.45 1.45
N ASN A 6 -6.33 3.40 0.81
CA ASN A 6 -7.45 3.14 -0.08
C ASN A 6 -7.04 3.38 -1.53
N ARG A 7 -6.64 2.29 -2.21
CA ARG A 7 -6.24 2.35 -3.62
C ARG A 7 -7.39 2.79 -4.53
N ASN A 8 -8.66 2.66 -4.13
CA ASN A 8 -9.81 3.09 -4.95
C ASN A 8 -9.89 4.62 -5.10
N LEU A 9 -9.22 5.39 -4.23
CA LEU A 9 -9.14 6.85 -4.31
C LEU A 9 -8.13 7.35 -5.36
N CYS A 10 -7.34 6.44 -5.95
CA CYS A 10 -6.35 6.74 -6.97
C CYS A 10 -6.64 5.94 -8.24
N ASP A 11 -6.74 6.63 -9.37
CA ASP A 11 -6.95 6.04 -10.70
C ASP A 11 -5.63 5.73 -11.43
N ALA A 12 -4.50 5.90 -10.75
CA ALA A 12 -3.21 5.58 -11.33
C ALA A 12 -3.06 4.07 -11.59
N HIS A 13 -2.26 3.77 -12.61
CA HIS A 13 -1.86 2.42 -12.98
C HIS A 13 -1.26 1.65 -11.79
N LEU A 14 -1.49 0.34 -11.70
CA LEU A 14 -1.00 -0.51 -10.59
C LEU A 14 0.51 -0.35 -10.35
N ALA A 15 1.33 -0.38 -11.40
CA ALA A 15 2.77 -0.17 -11.28
C ALA A 15 3.15 1.18 -10.63
N PHE A 16 2.31 2.22 -10.76
CA PHE A 16 2.52 3.49 -10.08
C PHE A 16 2.18 3.38 -8.58
N CYS A 17 1.10 2.67 -8.25
CA CYS A 17 0.75 2.35 -6.87
C CYS A 17 1.87 1.56 -6.18
N GLU A 18 2.43 0.54 -6.84
CA GLU A 18 3.55 -0.26 -6.33
C GLU A 18 4.78 0.59 -6.08
N ARG A 19 5.12 1.52 -6.98
CA ARG A 19 6.25 2.44 -6.77
C ARG A 19 6.00 3.43 -5.63
N CYS A 20 4.77 3.94 -5.48
CA CYS A 20 4.43 4.84 -4.38
C CYS A 20 4.53 4.13 -3.03
N LEU A 21 3.93 2.94 -2.93
CA LEU A 21 4.01 2.13 -1.73
C LEU A 21 5.47 1.70 -1.47
N GLY A 22 6.21 1.25 -2.48
CA GLY A 22 7.60 0.85 -2.31
C GLY A 22 8.50 2.01 -1.84
N ARG A 23 8.26 3.23 -2.32
CA ARG A 23 8.98 4.41 -1.80
C ARG A 23 8.66 4.67 -0.33
N PHE A 24 7.39 4.56 0.06
CA PHE A 24 6.96 4.66 1.46
C PHE A 24 7.62 3.59 2.33
N LEU A 25 7.63 2.33 1.88
CA LEU A 25 8.21 1.22 2.62
C LEU A 25 9.70 1.40 2.93
N LEU A 26 10.45 2.06 2.03
CA LEU A 26 11.87 2.39 2.24
C LEU A 26 12.06 3.67 3.07
N TYR A 27 11.18 4.65 2.91
CA TYR A 27 11.28 5.97 3.52
C TYR A 27 9.91 6.42 4.05
N PRO A 28 9.48 5.88 5.20
CA PRO A 28 8.10 6.04 5.64
C PRO A 28 7.83 7.41 6.31
N GLU A 29 8.88 8.13 6.70
CA GLU A 29 8.77 9.47 7.28
C GLU A 29 8.43 10.53 6.22
N GLY A 30 7.35 11.28 6.44
CA GLY A 30 6.97 12.44 5.62
C GLY A 30 6.51 12.11 4.18
N TYR A 31 6.29 10.83 3.87
CA TYR A 31 5.79 10.41 2.56
C TYR A 31 4.30 10.12 2.62
N GLU A 32 3.50 11.14 2.28
CA GLU A 32 2.04 11.02 2.22
C GLU A 32 1.54 11.00 0.77
N ARG A 33 0.42 10.31 0.57
CA ARG A 33 -0.29 10.24 -0.71
C ARG A 33 -1.77 10.42 -0.48
N ARG A 34 -2.48 10.91 -1.51
CA ARG A 34 -3.94 11.09 -1.46
C ARG A 34 -4.71 9.80 -1.11
N CYS A 35 -4.16 8.63 -1.48
CA CYS A 35 -4.76 7.34 -1.15
C CYS A 35 -4.44 6.85 0.26
N PHE A 36 -3.64 7.56 1.06
CA PHE A 36 -3.36 7.22 2.45
C PHE A 36 -4.43 7.89 3.31
N GLU A 37 -5.30 7.09 3.92
CA GLU A 37 -6.38 7.55 4.78
C GLU A 37 -5.91 7.76 6.22
N VAL A 38 -4.96 6.94 6.67
CA VAL A 38 -4.34 7.00 8.00
C VAL A 38 -2.85 6.78 7.83
N LEU A 39 -2.05 7.58 8.54
CA LEU A 39 -0.63 7.37 8.73
C LEU A 39 -0.27 7.83 10.14
N GLU A 40 0.08 6.88 11.00
CA GLU A 40 0.36 7.14 12.41
C GLU A 40 1.51 6.28 12.94
N ASP A 41 2.22 6.82 13.92
CA ASP A 41 3.18 6.05 14.69
C ASP A 41 2.45 5.35 15.84
N ASP A 42 2.43 4.02 15.80
CA ASP A 42 1.80 3.14 16.79
C ASP A 42 2.81 2.59 17.81
N GLY A 43 4.10 2.98 17.72
CA GLY A 43 5.18 2.49 18.58
C GLY A 43 5.67 1.07 18.29
N SER A 44 5.13 0.41 17.26
CA SER A 44 5.58 -0.92 16.83
C SER A 44 6.84 -0.83 15.95
N PRO A 45 7.82 -1.74 16.12
CA PRO A 45 8.95 -1.87 15.20
C PRO A 45 8.53 -2.39 13.81
N ASP A 46 7.43 -3.14 13.75
CA ASP A 46 6.85 -3.63 12.51
C ASP A 46 5.93 -2.57 11.88
N LEU A 47 5.77 -2.65 10.56
CA LEU A 47 4.84 -1.81 9.82
C LEU A 47 3.54 -2.56 9.57
N HIS A 48 2.44 -2.00 10.06
CA HIS A 48 1.10 -2.49 9.78
C HIS A 48 0.47 -1.73 8.61
N ILE A 49 -0.03 -2.48 7.61
CA ILE A 49 -0.62 -1.94 6.39
C ILE A 49 -2.02 -2.50 6.24
N GLN A 50 -3.00 -1.61 6.19
CA GLN A 50 -4.37 -1.91 5.77
C GLN A 50 -4.58 -1.37 4.36
N LEU A 51 -4.69 -2.23 3.35
CA LEU A 51 -4.85 -1.84 1.95
C LEU A 51 -6.21 -2.26 1.40
N HIS A 52 -7.06 -1.28 1.12
CA HIS A 52 -8.30 -1.48 0.39
C HIS A 52 -8.09 -1.37 -1.12
N THR A 53 -8.52 -2.39 -1.86
CA THR A 53 -8.37 -2.48 -3.32
C THR A 53 -9.56 -3.21 -3.95
N GLY A 54 -10.43 -2.44 -4.61
CA GLY A 54 -11.63 -2.96 -5.26
C GLY A 54 -12.62 -3.30 -4.18
N GLU A 55 -13.06 -4.56 -4.12
CA GLU A 55 -13.92 -5.08 -3.05
C GLU A 55 -13.11 -5.90 -2.01
N ARG A 56 -11.78 -5.74 -1.98
CA ARG A 56 -10.89 -6.52 -1.11
C ARG A 56 -10.15 -5.62 -0.14
N ASP A 57 -10.02 -6.12 1.08
CA ASP A 57 -9.16 -5.55 2.11
C ASP A 57 -7.99 -6.51 2.38
N LEU A 58 -6.81 -5.93 2.53
CA LEU A 58 -5.58 -6.62 2.88
C LEU A 58 -5.07 -6.05 4.20
N ASP A 59 -4.67 -6.94 5.09
CA ASP A 59 -4.06 -6.59 6.37
C ASP A 59 -2.71 -7.30 6.45
N LEU A 60 -1.64 -6.52 6.46
CA LEU A 60 -0.26 -7.01 6.34
C LEU A 60 0.57 -6.41 7.47
N THR A 61 1.27 -7.26 8.21
CA THR A 61 2.30 -6.85 9.18
C THR A 61 3.66 -7.23 8.63
N LEU A 62 4.51 -6.23 8.39
CA LEU A 62 5.81 -6.41 7.75
C LEU A 62 6.92 -6.04 8.71
N ASN A 63 7.86 -6.98 8.89
CA ASN A 63 9.16 -6.67 9.48
C ASN A 63 10.06 -5.91 8.47
N GLU A 64 11.26 -5.50 8.91
CA GLU A 64 12.19 -4.72 8.10
C GLU A 64 12.61 -5.41 6.78
N GLU A 65 12.88 -6.72 6.83
CA GLU A 65 13.27 -7.51 5.66
C GLU A 65 12.12 -7.56 4.64
N GLN A 66 10.92 -7.89 5.10
CA GLN A 66 9.72 -7.96 4.27
C GLN A 66 9.35 -6.60 3.66
N ARG A 67 9.53 -5.51 4.40
CA ARG A 67 9.35 -4.15 3.86
C ARG A 67 10.29 -3.89 2.68
N THR A 68 11.55 -4.26 2.81
CA THR A 68 12.56 -4.06 1.76
C THR A 68 12.24 -4.92 0.53
N MET A 69 11.85 -6.18 0.74
CA MET A 69 11.42 -7.08 -0.33
C MET A 69 10.18 -6.54 -1.06
N MET A 70 9.14 -6.16 -0.32
CA MET A 70 7.90 -5.61 -0.90
C MET A 70 8.16 -4.28 -1.62
N ALA A 71 9.11 -3.48 -1.15
CA ALA A 71 9.48 -2.25 -1.83
C ALA A 71 10.08 -2.47 -3.23
N GLY A 72 10.79 -3.59 -3.42
CA GLY A 72 11.38 -3.97 -4.71
C GLY A 72 10.42 -4.71 -5.63
N GLU A 73 9.68 -5.67 -5.09
CA GLU A 73 8.84 -6.59 -5.88
C GLU A 73 7.41 -6.08 -6.11
N GLY A 74 6.94 -5.18 -5.24
CA GLY A 74 5.56 -4.72 -5.22
C GLY A 74 4.65 -5.59 -4.34
N TRP A 75 3.65 -4.96 -3.71
CA TRP A 75 2.74 -5.65 -2.78
C TRP A 75 1.92 -6.77 -3.43
N THR A 76 1.81 -6.80 -4.76
CA THR A 76 1.09 -7.86 -5.46
C THR A 76 1.82 -9.20 -5.42
N SER A 77 3.13 -9.24 -5.16
CA SER A 77 3.86 -10.50 -4.94
C SER A 77 3.52 -11.17 -3.61
N PHE A 78 2.87 -10.46 -2.68
CA PHE A 78 2.50 -10.93 -1.34
C PHE A 78 1.07 -11.48 -1.26
N ILE A 79 0.34 -11.51 -2.38
CA ILE A 79 -1.05 -11.96 -2.44
C ILE A 79 -1.23 -13.04 -3.50
N ASN A 80 -2.35 -13.76 -3.42
CA ASN A 80 -2.65 -14.90 -4.29
C ASN A 80 -3.85 -14.64 -5.22
N PHE A 81 -4.11 -13.37 -5.54
CA PHE A 81 -5.21 -12.99 -6.42
C PHE A 81 -4.81 -11.92 -7.43
N ASP A 82 -5.52 -11.88 -8.54
CA ASP A 82 -5.29 -10.88 -9.57
C ASP A 82 -5.76 -9.49 -9.12
N VAL A 83 -4.90 -8.51 -9.39
CA VAL A 83 -5.19 -7.09 -9.17
C VAL A 83 -5.31 -6.39 -10.51
N PRO A 84 -6.44 -5.71 -10.78
CA PRO A 84 -6.60 -4.97 -12.02
C PRO A 84 -5.53 -3.90 -12.19
N MET A 85 -4.87 -3.94 -13.35
CA MET A 85 -3.80 -3.02 -13.73
C MET A 85 -4.30 -1.57 -13.80
N TYR A 86 -5.49 -1.40 -14.39
CA TYR A 86 -6.20 -0.12 -14.49
C TYR A 86 -7.41 -0.14 -13.57
N ARG A 87 -7.83 1.05 -13.10
CA ARG A 87 -9.12 1.22 -12.44
C ARG A 87 -9.91 2.29 -13.17
N THR A 88 -11.18 2.04 -13.39
CA THR A 88 -12.16 3.10 -13.61
C THR A 88 -12.47 3.73 -12.26
N LYS A 89 -12.54 5.06 -12.17
CA LYS A 89 -13.06 5.73 -10.97
C LYS A 89 -14.46 5.18 -10.70
N SER A 90 -14.66 4.55 -9.55
CA SER A 90 -16.00 4.27 -9.03
C SER A 90 -16.59 5.61 -8.56
N GLY A 91 -17.32 6.30 -9.43
CA GLY A 91 -18.00 7.54 -9.07
C GLY A 91 -18.32 8.45 -10.25
N THR A 92 -19.50 8.26 -10.86
CA THR A 92 -20.42 9.36 -11.20
C THR A 92 -21.82 8.87 -10.85
#